data_AF-A0A950UMI7-F1
#
_entry.id   AF-A0A950UMI7-F1
#
_cell.length_a   1.000
_cell.length_b   1.000
_cell.length_c   1.000
_cell.angle_alpha   90.00
_cell.angle_beta   90.00
_cell.angle_gamma   90.00
#
_symmetry.space_group_name_H-M   'P 1'
#
loop_
_entity.id
_entity.type
_entity.pdbx_description
1 polymer ?
#
loop_
_entity_poly.entity_id
_entity_poly.type
_entity_poly.pdbx_seq_one_letter_code
_entity_poly.pdbx_strand_id
1 'polypeptide(L)'
;MDGIVRALLERRSGTPSWLPAPAAEARQVVLLTLDGLGFEQLSARPHLAPTLCSMTGGPITTVAPSTTATALTSLTTGEPPARHGVVGYRVRVGGNDV
;
A
#
# COMPACT_ATOMS: atom_id res chain seq x y z
N MET A 1 7.28 8.84 6.44
CA MET A 1 6.66 7.60 6.95
C MET A 1 7.36 6.47 6.22
N ASP A 2 7.84 5.45 6.93
CA ASP A 2 8.43 4.30 6.25
C ASP A 2 7.33 3.52 5.50
N GLY A 3 7.63 3.08 4.28
CA GLY A 3 6.70 2.29 3.46
C GLY A 3 6.49 0.89 4.04
N ILE A 4 5.34 0.29 3.79
CA ILE A 4 4.99 -1.04 4.33
C ILE A 4 6.03 -2.08 3.93
N VAL A 5 6.42 -2.12 2.66
CA VAL A 5 7.43 -3.09 2.18
C VAL A 5 8.77 -2.87 2.88
N ARG A 6 9.21 -1.61 2.97
CA ARG A 6 10.47 -1.26 3.63
C ARG A 6 10.47 -1.67 5.10
N ALA A 7 9.40 -1.36 5.83
CA ALA A 7 9.23 -1.74 7.22
C ALA A 7 9.28 -3.27 7.43
N LEU A 8 8.68 -4.05 6.53
CA LEU A 8 8.72 -5.51 6.60
C LEU A 8 10.11 -6.09 6.30
N LEU A 9 10.85 -5.48 5.36
CA LEU A 9 12.21 -5.89 5.01
C LEU A 9 13.23 -5.52 6.10
N GLU A 10 13.08 -4.33 6.70
CA GLU A 10 14.01 -3.76 7.68
C GLU A 10 13.64 -4.09 9.12
N ARG A 11 12.56 -4.85 9.39
CA ARG A 11 12.03 -5.12 10.74
C ARG A 11 13.06 -5.65 11.75
N ARG A 12 14.12 -6.31 11.27
CA ARG A 12 15.22 -6.84 12.12
C ARG A 12 16.12 -5.75 12.68
N SER A 13 16.15 -4.58 12.03
CA SER A 13 16.91 -3.40 12.44
C SER A 13 16.11 -2.46 13.33
N GLY A 14 14.78 -2.63 13.36
CA GLY A 14 13.84 -1.84 14.13
C GLY A 14 12.42 -2.02 13.60
N THR A 15 11.44 -2.12 14.49
CA THR A 15 10.04 -2.25 14.10
C THR A 15 9.33 -0.91 14.28
N PRO A 16 8.71 -0.34 13.23
CA PRO A 16 7.92 0.87 13.36
C PRO A 16 6.74 0.67 14.32
N SER A 17 6.40 1.69 15.10
CA SER A 17 5.32 1.63 16.11
C SER A 17 3.94 1.35 15.54
N TRP A 18 3.73 1.59 14.25
CA TRP A 18 2.47 1.32 13.55
C TRP A 18 2.35 -0.13 13.08
N LEU A 19 3.46 -0.90 13.02
CA LEU A 19 3.41 -2.30 12.57
C LEU A 19 2.83 -3.16 13.70
N PRO A 20 1.74 -3.91 13.46
CA PRO A 20 1.08 -4.68 14.51
C PRO A 20 1.96 -5.84 14.99
N ALA A 21 1.87 -6.17 16.28
CA ALA A 21 2.70 -7.20 16.93
C ALA A 21 2.73 -8.54 16.17
N PRO A 22 1.61 -9.08 15.64
CA PRO A 22 1.65 -10.31 14.84
C PRO A 22 2.58 -10.23 13.62
N ALA A 23 2.71 -9.07 12.96
CA ALA A 23 3.61 -8.90 11.82
C ALA A 23 5.07 -8.63 12.25
N ALA A 24 5.25 -7.95 13.39
CA ALA A 24 6.55 -7.67 13.98
C ALA A 24 7.26 -8.95 14.46
N GLU A 25 6.53 -9.83 15.15
CA GLU A 25 7.06 -11.03 15.80
C GLU A 25 7.08 -12.25 14.88
N ALA A 26 6.37 -12.22 13.75
CA ALA A 26 6.30 -13.34 12.84
C ALA A 26 7.66 -13.68 12.23
N ARG A 27 8.05 -14.96 12.27
CA ARG A 27 9.26 -15.45 11.58
C ARG A 27 9.24 -15.14 10.08
N GLN A 28 8.06 -15.22 9.46
CA GLN A 28 7.84 -14.98 8.03
C GLN A 28 6.56 -14.17 7.85
N VAL A 29 6.57 -13.19 6.95
CA VAL A 29 5.40 -12.37 6.61
C VAL A 29 5.15 -12.49 5.12
N VAL A 30 3.88 -12.69 4.75
CA VAL A 30 3.40 -12.62 3.38
C VAL A 30 2.63 -11.32 3.23
N LEU A 31 3.09 -10.45 2.34
CA LEU A 31 2.36 -9.25 1.95
C LEU A 31 1.49 -9.59 0.74
N LEU A 32 0.17 -9.70 0.95
CA LEU A 32 -0.80 -9.90 -0.12
C LEU A 32 -1.45 -8.57 -0.49
N THR A 33 -1.18 -8.09 -1.71
CA THR A 33 -1.80 -6.89 -2.26
C THR A 33 -2.88 -7.29 -3.27
N LEU A 34 -4.12 -6.83 -3.06
CA LEU A 34 -5.24 -7.04 -3.96
C LEU A 34 -5.50 -5.76 -4.74
N ASP A 35 -5.32 -5.78 -6.06
CA ASP A 35 -5.50 -4.60 -6.89
C ASP A 35 -6.99 -4.22 -6.97
N GLY A 36 -7.29 -2.93 -6.87
CA GLY A 36 -8.64 -2.39 -6.99
C GLY A 36 -9.64 -2.77 -5.90
N LEU A 37 -9.22 -3.37 -4.78
CA LEU A 37 -10.14 -3.76 -3.70
C LEU A 37 -10.55 -2.55 -2.83
N GLY A 38 -11.77 -2.05 -3.02
CA GLY A 38 -12.32 -0.96 -2.22
C GLY A 38 -12.90 -1.42 -0.88
N PHE A 39 -12.55 -0.74 0.22
CA PHE A 39 -13.06 -1.05 1.56
C PHE A 39 -14.58 -1.01 1.64
N GLU A 40 -15.21 0.05 1.15
CA GLU A 40 -16.67 0.18 1.15
C GLU A 40 -17.37 -0.91 0.33
N GLN A 41 -16.75 -1.33 -0.78
CA GLN A 41 -17.31 -2.39 -1.63
C GLN A 41 -17.26 -3.76 -0.93
N LEU A 42 -16.17 -4.03 -0.21
CA LEU A 42 -15.97 -5.23 0.60
C LEU A 42 -16.93 -5.26 1.80
N SER A 43 -17.01 -4.15 2.55
CA SER A 43 -17.89 -4.00 3.71
C SER A 43 -19.38 -4.14 3.34
N ALA A 44 -19.78 -3.70 2.15
CA ALA A 44 -21.14 -3.88 1.65
C ALA A 44 -21.47 -5.34 1.24
N ARG A 45 -20.46 -6.20 1.03
CA ARG A 45 -20.64 -7.57 0.49
C ARG A 45 -19.75 -8.59 1.20
N PRO A 46 -19.82 -8.71 2.55
CA PRO A 46 -18.90 -9.55 3.31
C PRO A 46 -19.03 -11.04 2.99
N HIS A 47 -20.21 -11.47 2.55
CA HIS A 47 -20.49 -12.84 2.13
C HIS A 47 -19.70 -13.28 0.88
N LEU A 48 -19.19 -12.34 0.06
CA LEU A 48 -18.36 -12.66 -1.11
C LEU A 48 -16.90 -12.96 -0.71
N ALA A 49 -16.47 -12.54 0.48
CA ALA A 49 -15.10 -12.69 0.94
C ALA A 49 -15.02 -13.00 2.45
N PRO A 50 -15.66 -14.08 2.93
CA PRO A 50 -15.82 -14.36 4.36
C PRO A 50 -14.49 -14.47 5.11
N THR A 51 -13.47 -15.08 4.48
CA THR A 51 -12.13 -15.18 5.07
C THR A 51 -11.50 -13.80 5.27
N LEU A 52 -11.54 -12.92 4.26
CA LEU A 52 -10.98 -11.57 4.37
C LEU A 52 -11.75 -10.73 5.40
N CYS A 53 -13.07 -10.81 5.40
CA CYS A 53 -13.91 -10.07 6.34
C CYS A 53 -13.83 -10.58 7.79
N SER A 54 -13.36 -11.81 8.01
CA SER A 54 -13.08 -12.34 9.37
C SER A 54 -11.74 -11.87 9.95
N MET A 55 -10.85 -11.28 9.14
CA MET A 55 -9.55 -10.81 9.59
C MET A 55 -9.65 -9.44 10.27
N THR A 56 -8.77 -9.17 11.22
CA THR A 56 -8.63 -7.86 11.85
C THR A 56 -8.05 -6.86 10.85
N GLY A 57 -8.73 -5.75 10.61
CA GLY A 57 -8.27 -4.70 9.70
C GLY A 57 -9.26 -3.55 9.57
N GLY A 58 -8.92 -2.58 8.71
CA GLY A 58 -9.72 -1.40 8.44
C GLY A 58 -9.36 -0.74 7.11
N PRO A 59 -10.00 0.39 6.75
CA PRO A 59 -9.70 1.09 5.51
C PRO A 59 -8.26 1.63 5.51
N ILE A 60 -7.63 1.63 4.34
CA ILE A 60 -6.32 2.25 4.11
C ILE A 60 -6.50 3.34 3.05
N THR A 61 -5.98 4.53 3.34
CA THR A 61 -5.96 5.63 2.37
C THR A 61 -4.83 5.41 1.37
N THR A 62 -5.17 5.32 0.08
CA THR A 62 -4.18 5.27 -1.00
C THR A 62 -3.64 6.66 -1.34
N VAL A 63 -2.65 6.71 -2.22
CA VAL A 63 -2.04 7.94 -2.74
C VAL A 63 -2.84 8.52 -3.91
N ALA A 64 -2.59 9.79 -4.22
CA ALA A 64 -3.15 10.46 -5.39
C ALA A 64 -2.04 10.71 -6.44
N PRO A 65 -2.24 10.34 -7.72
CA PRO A 65 -3.39 9.62 -8.28
C PRO A 65 -3.50 8.16 -7.81
N SER A 66 -4.72 7.65 -7.65
CA SER A 66 -4.99 6.28 -7.21
C SER A 66 -4.85 5.27 -8.36
N THR A 67 -3.64 5.17 -8.93
CA THR A 67 -3.31 4.18 -9.98
C THR A 67 -2.44 3.08 -9.42
N THR A 68 -2.52 1.86 -9.99
CA THR A 68 -1.73 0.70 -9.56
C THR A 68 -0.23 1.01 -9.49
N ALA A 69 0.33 1.61 -10.55
CA ALA A 69 1.77 1.93 -10.61
C ALA A 69 2.18 2.93 -9.51
N THR A 70 1.38 3.97 -9.30
CA THR A 70 1.63 4.98 -8.27
C THR A 70 1.53 4.39 -6.87
N ALA A 71 0.45 3.66 -6.58
CA ALA A 71 0.21 3.06 -5.27
C ALA A 71 1.25 2.00 -4.90
N LEU A 72 1.61 1.09 -5.82
CA LEU A 72 2.64 0.08 -5.56
C LEU A 72 4.03 0.70 -5.37
N THR A 73 4.35 1.78 -6.11
CA THR A 73 5.63 2.47 -5.93
C THR A 73 5.70 3.14 -4.56
N SER A 74 4.62 3.81 -4.12
CA SER A 74 4.55 4.38 -2.77
C SER A 74 4.58 3.31 -1.68
N LEU A 75 3.87 2.20 -1.86
CA LEU A 75 3.87 1.05 -0.94
C LEU A 75 5.29 0.48 -0.74
N THR A 76 6.06 0.43 -1.84
CA THR A 76 7.41 -0.13 -1.86
C THR A 76 8.44 0.84 -1.28
N THR A 77 8.42 2.09 -1.73
CA THR A 77 9.44 3.09 -1.39
C THR A 77 9.17 3.81 -0.07
N GLY A 78 7.91 3.87 0.37
CA GLY A 78 7.48 4.73 1.47
C GLY A 78 7.39 6.21 1.14
N GLU A 79 7.67 6.57 -0.12
CA GLU A 79 7.64 7.95 -0.57
C GLU A 79 6.29 8.27 -1.23
N PRO A 80 5.81 9.52 -1.17
CA PRO A 80 4.64 9.93 -1.91
C PRO A 80 4.96 10.07 -3.41
N PRO A 81 3.93 10.12 -4.29
CA PRO A 81 4.11 10.20 -5.74
C PRO A 81 5.00 11.34 -6.22
N ALA A 82 4.91 12.49 -5.55
CA ALA A 82 5.75 13.66 -5.84
C ALA A 82 7.26 13.42 -5.64
N ARG A 83 7.65 12.43 -4.82
CA ARG A 83 9.05 12.13 -4.49
C ARG A 83 9.61 10.94 -5.26
N HIS A 84 8.80 9.91 -5.52
CA HIS A 84 9.26 8.77 -6.35
C HIS A 84 8.98 8.94 -7.86
N GLY A 85 8.24 9.98 -8.27
CA GLY A 85 8.09 10.37 -9.68
C GLY A 85 7.14 9.52 -10.53
N VAL A 86 6.52 8.49 -9.96
CA VAL A 86 5.58 7.59 -10.68
C VAL A 86 4.15 8.05 -10.43
N VAL A 87 3.62 8.91 -11.29
CA VAL A 87 2.25 9.46 -11.17
C VAL A 87 1.23 8.82 -12.14
N GLY A 88 1.64 7.79 -12.89
CA GLY A 88 0.77 6.99 -13.78
C GLY A 88 1.44 6.58 -15.10
N TYR A 89 0.72 5.83 -15.95
CA TYR A 89 1.24 5.26 -17.21
C TYR A 89 1.37 6.29 -18.35
N ARG A 90 0.73 7.45 -18.25
CA ARG A 90 0.92 8.60 -19.14
C ARG A 90 0.94 9.88 -18.33
N VAL A 91 2.09 10.52 -18.29
CA VAL A 91 2.25 11.88 -17.79
C VAL A 91 2.50 12.74 -19.01
N ARG A 92 1.60 13.67 -19.31
CA ARG A 92 1.90 14.69 -20.31
C ARG A 92 2.94 15.61 -19.70
N VAL A 93 4.21 15.37 -20.01
CA VAL A 93 5.27 16.34 -19.79
C VAL A 93 5.02 17.46 -20.78
N GLY A 94 4.66 18.65 -20.31
CA GLY A 94 4.60 19.82 -21.19
C GLY A 94 6.01 20.06 -21.71
N GLY A 95 6.23 19.83 -23.01
CA GLY A 95 7.42 20.30 -23.70
C GLY A 95 7.37 21.83 -23.72
N ASN A 96 8.41 22.47 -23.19
CA ASN A 96 8.69 23.84 -23.57
C ASN A 96 9.26 23.78 -25.00
N ASP A 97 8.40 24.04 -25.99
CA ASP A 97 8.86 24.57 -27.27
C ASP A 97 9.00 26.09 -27.09
N VAL A 98 10.22 26.53 -26.73
CA VAL A 98 10.71 27.90 -26.97
C VAL A 98 12.13 27.82 -27.50
#